data_AF-W0HWW3-F1
#
_entry.id   AF-W0HWW3-F1
#
_cell.length_a   1.000
_cell.length_b   1.000
_cell.length_c   1.000
_cell.angle_alpha   90.00
_cell.angle_beta   90.00
_cell.angle_gamma   90.00
#
_symmetry.space_group_name_H-M   'P 1'
#
loop_
_entity.id
_entity.type
_entity.pdbx_description
1 polymer ?
#
loop_
_entity_poly.entity_id
_entity_poly.type
_entity_poly.pdbx_seq_one_letter_code
_entity_poly.pdbx_strand_id
1 'polypeptide(L)'
;MTETLPSLPRITLRDQTGYRLINSKYPPVSLFDDVADEHEFNALHALQALTNPRLLDQDAILNGLKKGEIPFGIAGCSYAVAPFTHVNPDGSRFSDGSFGVLYVADTVETALAEVAYHQEHYWRRVPGLKFERLVLRGLQVNFSTDYARDATVLPVDHAVYDPCHYHVSQALGAALKNAECAALRYHSVRRRGAVCWGLFTPAGVTGVRQCAHYEMMWDGQAITSIGKITLTKPAPRPRNGRLG
;
A
#
# COMPACT_ATOMS: atom_id res chain seq x y z
N MET A 1 -25.01 20.32 0.17
CA MET A 1 -24.02 21.35 -0.20
C MET A 1 -22.90 20.64 -0.93
N THR A 2 -22.70 20.93 -2.21
CA THR A 2 -21.56 20.40 -2.97
C THR A 2 -20.32 21.14 -2.49
N GLU A 3 -19.53 20.53 -1.60
CA GLU A 3 -18.24 21.09 -1.22
C GLU A 3 -17.39 21.25 -2.47
N THR A 4 -16.94 22.47 -2.73
CA THR A 4 -16.09 22.77 -3.88
C THR A 4 -14.70 22.21 -3.57
N LEU A 5 -14.21 21.30 -4.42
CA LEU A 5 -12.92 20.67 -4.22
C LEU A 5 -11.79 21.72 -4.22
N PRO A 6 -10.78 21.57 -3.34
CA PRO A 6 -9.71 22.54 -3.24
C PRO A 6 -8.88 22.58 -4.53
N SER A 7 -8.50 23.79 -4.96
CA SER A 7 -7.53 23.96 -6.04
C SER A 7 -6.13 23.69 -5.49
N LEU A 8 -5.52 22.58 -5.90
CA LEU A 8 -4.20 22.16 -5.45
C LEU A 8 -3.12 22.53 -6.49
N PRO A 9 -1.95 23.05 -6.06
CA PRO A 9 -0.87 23.34 -6.99
C PRO A 9 -0.37 22.05 -7.64
N ARG A 10 -0.02 22.16 -8.92
CA ARG A 10 0.65 21.09 -9.66
C ARG A 10 2.13 21.06 -9.26
N ILE A 11 2.63 19.87 -8.99
CA ILE A 11 4.05 19.63 -8.70
C ILE A 11 4.59 18.47 -9.55
N THR A 12 5.91 18.45 -9.68
CA THR A 12 6.67 17.32 -10.23
C THR A 12 7.35 16.61 -9.07
N LEU A 13 7.30 15.28 -9.08
CA LEU A 13 7.98 14.41 -8.13
C LEU A 13 9.07 13.65 -8.89
N ARG A 14 10.34 13.90 -8.56
CA ARG A 14 11.49 13.20 -9.17
C ARG A 14 12.16 12.32 -8.14
N ASP A 15 12.41 11.06 -8.51
CA ASP A 15 13.19 10.07 -7.77
C ASP A 15 12.78 9.96 -6.30
N GLN A 16 11.47 9.96 -6.06
CA GLN A 16 10.95 9.82 -4.72
C GLN A 16 11.22 8.41 -4.21
N THR A 17 11.58 8.34 -2.93
CA THR A 17 11.69 7.10 -2.18
C THR A 17 10.72 7.19 -1.02
N GLY A 18 9.89 6.16 -0.85
CA GLY A 18 9.01 6.05 0.30
C GLY A 18 8.79 4.61 0.71
N TYR A 19 7.91 4.42 1.69
CA TYR A 19 7.74 3.16 2.39
C TYR A 19 6.27 2.76 2.49
N ARG A 20 6.03 1.46 2.39
CA ARG A 20 4.72 0.83 2.56
C ARG A 20 4.90 -0.46 3.35
N LEU A 21 3.90 -0.85 4.14
CA LEU A 21 3.86 -2.18 4.74
C LEU A 21 2.71 -3.02 4.20
N ILE A 22 2.94 -4.32 4.10
CA ILE A 22 1.94 -5.32 3.71
C ILE A 22 1.97 -6.50 4.68
N ASN A 23 0.84 -7.20 4.83
CA ASN A 23 0.77 -8.40 5.66
C ASN A 23 1.66 -9.52 5.09
N SER A 24 2.43 -10.19 5.96
CA SER A 24 3.32 -11.29 5.58
C SER A 24 2.65 -12.66 5.60
N LYS A 25 1.51 -12.84 6.29
CA LYS A 25 0.87 -14.13 6.53
C LYS A 25 -0.55 -14.10 5.92
N TYR A 26 -0.73 -14.79 4.80
CA TYR A 26 -1.98 -15.14 4.07
C TYR A 26 -2.31 -14.45 2.71
N PRO A 27 -2.48 -15.26 1.64
CA PRO A 27 -1.58 -16.34 1.25
C PRO A 27 -0.36 -15.75 0.53
N PRO A 28 0.85 -16.16 0.91
CA PRO A 28 2.04 -15.89 0.12
C PRO A 28 2.03 -16.84 -1.06
N VAL A 29 1.51 -16.41 -2.21
CA VAL A 29 1.99 -17.03 -3.43
C VAL A 29 3.35 -16.38 -3.69
N SER A 30 4.41 -17.08 -3.28
CA SER A 30 5.81 -16.73 -3.55
C SER A 30 6.16 -16.78 -5.06
N LEU A 31 5.18 -16.76 -5.95
CA LEU A 31 5.35 -16.88 -7.39
C LEU A 31 5.57 -15.52 -8.09
N PHE A 32 5.52 -14.40 -7.37
CA PHE A 32 5.37 -13.06 -7.96
C PHE A 32 6.57 -12.11 -7.81
N ASP A 33 7.64 -12.52 -7.14
CA ASP A 33 8.80 -11.62 -6.93
C ASP A 33 9.64 -11.44 -8.22
N ASP A 34 9.49 -12.33 -9.21
CA ASP A 34 10.35 -12.41 -10.43
C ASP A 34 9.63 -12.29 -11.79
N VAL A 35 8.33 -12.00 -11.85
CA VAL A 35 7.61 -12.02 -13.14
C VAL A 35 7.82 -10.71 -13.89
N ALA A 36 8.79 -10.72 -14.82
CA ALA A 36 9.37 -9.53 -15.42
C ALA A 36 8.94 -9.27 -16.88
N ASP A 37 8.00 -10.03 -17.44
CA ASP A 37 7.43 -9.72 -18.76
C ASP A 37 5.89 -9.79 -18.85
N GLU A 38 5.37 -9.20 -19.92
CA GLU A 38 3.96 -9.05 -20.22
C GLU A 38 3.25 -10.41 -20.41
N HIS A 39 3.96 -11.40 -20.97
CA HIS A 39 3.39 -12.69 -21.32
C HIS A 39 3.15 -13.53 -20.05
N GLU A 40 4.11 -13.54 -19.14
CA GLU A 40 4.02 -14.26 -17.87
C GLU A 40 2.99 -13.62 -16.93
N PHE A 41 2.86 -12.28 -16.92
CA PHE A 41 1.79 -11.60 -16.18
C PHE A 41 0.40 -12.03 -16.65
N ASN A 42 0.18 -12.07 -17.97
CA ASN A 42 -1.12 -12.46 -18.55
C ASN A 42 -1.44 -13.93 -18.27
N ALA A 43 -0.45 -14.82 -18.40
CA ALA A 43 -0.63 -16.25 -18.13
C ALA A 43 -0.99 -16.51 -16.66
N LEU A 44 -0.35 -15.79 -15.73
CA LEU A 44 -0.59 -15.96 -14.30
C LEU A 44 -1.90 -15.33 -13.84
N HIS A 45 -2.28 -14.18 -14.40
CA HIS A 45 -3.60 -13.59 -14.21
C HIS A 45 -4.72 -14.54 -14.69
N ALA A 46 -4.54 -15.16 -15.86
CA ALA A 46 -5.48 -16.16 -16.36
C ALA A 46 -5.61 -17.37 -15.42
N LEU A 47 -4.51 -17.85 -14.83
CA LEU A 47 -4.53 -18.93 -13.84
C LEU A 47 -5.25 -18.53 -12.54
N GLN A 48 -5.06 -17.31 -12.04
CA GLN A 48 -5.80 -16.81 -10.88
C GLN A 48 -7.30 -16.64 -11.19
N ALA A 49 -7.65 -16.25 -12.41
CA ALA A 49 -9.04 -16.14 -12.84
C ALA A 49 -9.78 -17.48 -12.80
N LEU A 50 -9.10 -18.60 -13.06
CA LEU A 50 -9.67 -19.94 -12.94
C LEU A 50 -10.04 -20.33 -11.50
N THR A 51 -9.41 -19.71 -10.49
CA THR A 51 -9.63 -20.04 -9.06
C THR A 51 -10.40 -18.98 -8.29
N ASN A 52 -10.52 -17.76 -8.84
CA ASN A 52 -11.33 -16.68 -8.30
C ASN A 52 -12.29 -16.18 -9.39
N PRO A 53 -13.57 -16.63 -9.36
CA PRO A 53 -14.55 -16.32 -10.41
C PRO A 53 -14.80 -14.83 -10.66
N ARG A 54 -14.39 -13.94 -9.72
CA ARG A 54 -14.47 -12.49 -9.87
C ARG A 54 -13.48 -11.90 -10.89
N LEU A 55 -12.50 -12.68 -11.33
CA LEU A 55 -11.47 -12.30 -12.30
C LEU A 55 -11.75 -12.83 -13.73
N LEU A 56 -12.87 -13.54 -13.94
CA LEU A 56 -13.22 -14.22 -15.20
C LEU A 56 -13.82 -13.32 -16.28
N ASP A 57 -14.08 -12.06 -15.97
CA ASP A 57 -14.65 -11.13 -16.94
C ASP A 57 -13.50 -10.61 -17.82
N GLN A 58 -13.30 -11.28 -18.97
CA GLN A 58 -12.17 -11.06 -19.89
C GLN A 58 -12.08 -9.61 -20.43
N ASP A 59 -13.17 -8.84 -20.33
CA ASP A 59 -13.24 -7.41 -20.68
C ASP A 59 -13.03 -6.47 -19.48
N ALA A 60 -13.15 -6.95 -18.23
CA ALA A 60 -12.94 -6.18 -16.99
C ALA A 60 -11.47 -6.18 -16.57
N ILE A 61 -10.60 -5.79 -17.49
CA ILE A 61 -9.15 -5.76 -17.28
C ILE A 61 -8.85 -4.85 -16.07
N LEU A 62 -8.53 -5.47 -14.94
CA LEU A 62 -7.79 -4.88 -13.81
C LEU A 62 -8.46 -3.68 -13.11
N ASN A 63 -9.78 -3.70 -12.89
CA ASN A 63 -10.54 -2.59 -12.29
C ASN A 63 -10.25 -1.22 -12.94
N GLY A 64 -10.09 -1.18 -14.27
CA GLY A 64 -9.82 0.04 -15.03
C GLY A 64 -8.34 0.46 -15.11
N LEU A 65 -7.40 -0.39 -14.69
CA LEU A 65 -5.98 -0.19 -14.95
C LEU A 65 -5.66 -0.53 -16.41
N LYS A 66 -5.25 0.47 -17.19
CA LYS A 66 -4.88 0.27 -18.60
C LYS A 66 -3.56 -0.49 -18.67
N LYS A 67 -3.40 -1.39 -19.64
CA LYS A 67 -2.17 -2.18 -19.83
C LYS A 67 -0.91 -1.31 -19.93
N GLY A 68 -1.01 -0.17 -20.62
CA GLY A 68 0.10 0.79 -20.77
C GLY A 68 0.48 1.54 -19.49
N GLU A 69 -0.31 1.42 -18.41
CA GLU A 69 0.03 1.97 -17.10
C GLU A 69 0.84 0.98 -16.24
N ILE A 70 0.95 -0.29 -16.65
CA ILE A 70 1.68 -1.31 -15.90
C ILE A 70 3.19 -1.13 -16.14
N PRO A 71 3.99 -0.89 -15.09
CA PRO A 71 5.43 -0.69 -15.22
C PRO A 71 6.15 -2.05 -15.35
N PHE A 72 5.98 -2.73 -16.48
CA PHE A 72 6.69 -3.99 -16.74
C PHE A 72 8.21 -3.80 -16.69
N GLY A 73 8.92 -4.85 -16.26
CA GLY A 73 10.38 -4.87 -16.15
C GLY A 73 10.97 -4.20 -14.89
N ILE A 74 10.16 -3.59 -14.02
CA ILE A 74 10.65 -3.11 -12.72
C ILE A 74 10.75 -4.24 -11.70
N ALA A 75 11.70 -4.12 -10.76
CA ALA A 75 11.70 -4.98 -9.58
C ALA A 75 10.43 -4.75 -8.74
N GLY A 76 9.72 -5.84 -8.38
CA GLY A 76 8.51 -5.76 -7.56
C GLY A 76 7.28 -5.16 -8.28
N CYS A 77 7.16 -5.34 -9.60
CA CYS A 77 6.00 -4.89 -10.39
C CYS A 77 4.66 -5.35 -9.79
N SER A 78 4.59 -6.60 -9.32
CA SER A 78 3.41 -7.15 -8.65
C SER A 78 2.99 -6.33 -7.42
N TYR A 79 3.94 -5.87 -6.60
CA TYR A 79 3.65 -4.96 -5.47
C TYR A 79 3.18 -3.58 -5.92
N ALA A 80 3.68 -3.07 -7.04
CA ALA A 80 3.25 -1.78 -7.59
C ALA A 80 1.81 -1.84 -8.11
N VAL A 81 1.43 -2.95 -8.75
CA VAL A 81 0.12 -3.13 -9.40
C VAL A 81 -0.97 -3.59 -8.43
N ALA A 82 -0.62 -4.34 -7.38
CA ALA A 82 -1.58 -4.96 -6.47
C ALA A 82 -2.67 -4.03 -5.92
N PRO A 83 -2.41 -2.77 -5.52
CA PRO A 83 -3.45 -1.86 -5.01
C PRO A 83 -4.53 -1.51 -6.04
N PHE A 84 -4.24 -1.66 -7.34
CA PHE A 84 -5.15 -1.35 -8.45
C PHE A 84 -5.96 -2.57 -8.86
N THR A 85 -5.43 -3.78 -8.68
CA THR A 85 -6.12 -5.03 -9.03
C THR A 85 -6.90 -5.63 -7.86
N HIS A 86 -6.52 -5.32 -6.62
CA HIS A 86 -7.16 -5.79 -5.40
C HIS A 86 -7.75 -4.60 -4.61
N VAL A 87 -8.69 -3.90 -5.25
CA VAL A 87 -9.33 -2.72 -4.65
C VAL A 87 -10.18 -3.13 -3.45
N ASN A 88 -10.06 -2.40 -2.35
CA ASN A 88 -10.92 -2.58 -1.18
C ASN A 88 -12.32 -2.00 -1.48
N PRO A 89 -13.40 -2.81 -1.52
CA PRO A 89 -14.74 -2.30 -1.81
C PRO A 89 -15.28 -1.36 -0.73
N ASP A 90 -14.74 -1.43 0.50
CA ASP A 90 -15.08 -0.49 1.59
C ASP A 90 -14.36 0.86 1.44
N GLY A 91 -13.50 1.00 0.42
CA GLY A 91 -12.74 2.20 0.12
C GLY A 91 -11.48 2.41 0.97
N SER A 92 -10.95 3.62 0.84
CA SER A 92 -9.76 4.13 1.51
C SER A 92 -9.86 5.66 1.62
N ARG A 93 -8.80 6.36 2.07
CA ARG A 93 -8.85 7.82 2.25
C ARG A 93 -9.20 8.58 0.97
N PHE A 94 -8.58 8.23 -0.16
CA PHE A 94 -8.76 8.90 -1.45
C PHE A 94 -9.48 8.04 -2.49
N SER A 95 -10.23 7.02 -2.06
CA SER A 95 -11.07 6.22 -2.96
C SER A 95 -12.26 5.68 -2.19
N ASP A 96 -13.44 5.73 -2.80
CA ASP A 96 -14.68 5.14 -2.28
C ASP A 96 -14.77 3.62 -2.51
N GLY A 97 -13.72 3.02 -3.09
CA GLY A 97 -13.69 1.60 -3.43
C GLY A 97 -13.94 1.32 -4.92
N SER A 98 -14.25 2.34 -5.72
CA SER A 98 -14.39 2.20 -7.18
C SER A 98 -13.07 2.09 -7.94
N PHE A 99 -11.95 2.53 -7.34
CA PHE A 99 -10.61 2.41 -7.93
C PHE A 99 -9.51 2.23 -6.86
N GLY A 100 -8.37 1.69 -7.27
CA GLY A 100 -7.22 1.47 -6.40
C GLY A 100 -6.34 2.70 -6.20
N VAL A 101 -5.70 2.78 -5.03
CA VAL A 101 -4.70 3.81 -4.71
C VAL A 101 -3.50 3.14 -4.03
N LEU A 102 -2.30 3.35 -4.57
CA LEU A 102 -1.06 2.94 -3.94
C LEU A 102 -0.60 4.01 -2.94
N TYR A 103 -0.76 3.71 -1.66
CA TYR A 103 -0.32 4.56 -0.56
C TYR A 103 1.14 4.29 -0.19
N VAL A 104 1.92 5.37 -0.08
CA VAL A 104 3.35 5.37 0.25
C VAL A 104 3.62 6.48 1.27
N ALA A 105 4.41 6.21 2.29
CA ALA A 105 4.80 7.21 3.29
C ALA A 105 6.27 7.66 3.10
N ASP A 106 6.62 8.86 3.58
CA ASP A 106 7.99 9.39 3.53
C ASP A 106 9.03 8.56 4.29
N THR A 107 8.61 7.91 5.37
CA THR A 107 9.46 7.17 6.29
C THR A 107 8.76 5.89 6.73
N VAL A 108 9.54 4.90 7.17
CA VAL A 108 8.97 3.62 7.60
C VAL A 108 8.17 3.76 8.89
N GLU A 109 8.54 4.70 9.76
CA GLU A 109 7.83 5.03 10.99
C GLU A 109 6.43 5.58 10.69
N THR A 110 6.31 6.45 9.68
CA THR A 110 5.00 6.95 9.21
C THR A 110 4.16 5.80 8.66
N ALA A 111 4.75 4.92 7.84
CA ALA A 111 4.05 3.76 7.29
C ALA A 111 3.57 2.78 8.40
N LEU A 112 4.39 2.57 9.43
CA LEU A 112 4.03 1.75 10.60
C LEU A 112 2.88 2.37 11.38
N ALA A 113 2.89 3.69 11.59
CA ALA A 113 1.80 4.39 12.29
C ALA A 113 0.46 4.27 11.54
N GLU A 114 0.46 4.39 10.21
CA GLU A 114 -0.74 4.19 9.40
C GLU A 114 -1.29 2.76 9.52
N VAL A 115 -0.41 1.74 9.39
CA VAL A 115 -0.84 0.34 9.50
C VAL A 115 -1.31 -0.01 10.91
N ALA A 116 -0.63 0.47 11.95
CA ALA A 116 -1.04 0.24 13.33
C ALA A 116 -2.46 0.76 13.58
N TYR A 117 -2.75 2.00 13.18
CA TYR A 117 -4.08 2.60 13.34
C TYR A 117 -5.17 1.77 12.65
N HIS A 118 -4.96 1.39 11.39
CA HIS A 118 -5.95 0.63 10.63
C HIS A 118 -6.13 -0.80 11.17
N GLN A 119 -5.04 -1.43 11.60
CA GLN A 119 -5.06 -2.76 12.16
C GLN A 119 -5.75 -2.81 13.52
N GLU A 120 -5.49 -1.84 14.40
CA GLU A 120 -6.21 -1.69 15.68
C GLU A 120 -7.71 -1.50 15.44
N HIS A 121 -8.07 -0.61 14.51
CA HIS A 121 -9.46 -0.32 14.22
C HIS A 121 -10.21 -1.56 13.71
N TYR A 122 -9.56 -2.35 12.86
CA TYR A 122 -10.08 -3.64 12.41
C TYR A 122 -10.21 -4.64 13.56
N TRP A 123 -9.14 -4.86 14.33
CA TRP A 123 -9.11 -5.86 15.39
C TRP A 123 -10.08 -5.56 16.55
N ARG A 124 -10.33 -4.29 16.86
CA ARG A 124 -11.39 -3.89 17.82
C ARG A 124 -12.79 -4.32 17.41
N ARG A 125 -13.02 -4.57 16.12
CA ARG A 125 -14.31 -5.02 15.58
C ARG A 125 -14.40 -6.54 15.44
N VAL A 126 -13.33 -7.29 15.71
CA VAL A 126 -13.30 -8.76 15.62
C VAL A 126 -13.66 -9.35 16.98
N PRO A 127 -14.87 -9.94 17.17
CA PRO A 127 -15.26 -10.47 18.47
C PRO A 127 -14.39 -11.64 18.90
N GLY A 128 -13.94 -11.62 20.16
CA GLY A 128 -13.18 -12.72 20.76
C GLY A 128 -11.69 -12.78 20.37
N LEU A 129 -11.19 -11.79 19.61
CA LEU A 129 -9.77 -11.67 19.33
C LEU A 129 -9.00 -11.35 20.63
N LYS A 130 -8.16 -12.28 21.07
CA LYS A 130 -7.34 -12.15 22.29
C LYS A 130 -5.96 -11.64 21.90
N PHE A 131 -4.90 -12.29 22.35
CA PHE A 131 -3.54 -11.94 21.98
C PHE A 131 -3.22 -12.38 20.55
N GLU A 132 -2.67 -11.49 19.73
CA GLU A 132 -2.28 -11.81 18.37
C GLU A 132 -0.96 -11.17 17.96
N ARG A 133 -0.27 -11.85 17.04
CA ARG A 133 0.98 -11.37 16.41
C ARG A 133 0.79 -11.23 14.91
N LEU A 134 0.90 -10.00 14.42
CA LEU A 134 0.93 -9.71 12.99
C LEU A 134 2.36 -9.53 12.52
N VAL A 135 2.72 -10.20 11.43
CA VAL A 135 4.02 -10.02 10.76
C VAL A 135 3.79 -9.26 9.47
N LEU A 136 4.58 -8.21 9.26
CA LEU A 136 4.49 -7.31 8.13
C LEU A 136 5.80 -7.33 7.34
N ARG A 137 5.70 -7.14 6.03
CA ARG A 137 6.83 -6.83 5.16
C ARG A 137 6.89 -5.33 4.93
N GLY A 138 8.06 -4.75 5.16
CA GLY A 138 8.37 -3.38 4.76
C GLY A 138 8.86 -3.36 3.32
N LEU A 139 8.23 -2.52 2.51
CA LEU A 139 8.57 -2.28 1.12
C LEU A 139 9.10 -0.86 0.98
N GLN A 140 10.22 -0.70 0.31
CA GLN A 140 10.67 0.57 -0.24
C GLN A 140 10.12 0.71 -1.65
N VAL A 141 9.49 1.85 -1.94
CA VAL A 141 8.87 2.18 -3.22
C VAL A 141 9.60 3.37 -3.81
N ASN A 142 10.06 3.22 -5.05
CA ASN A 142 10.69 4.27 -5.84
C ASN A 142 9.75 4.70 -6.96
N PHE A 143 9.57 6.01 -7.16
CA PHE A 143 8.66 6.53 -8.18
C PHE A 143 8.97 7.97 -8.61
N SER A 144 8.53 8.31 -9.81
CA SER A 144 8.63 9.64 -10.42
C SER A 144 7.35 9.98 -11.19
N THR A 145 6.96 11.25 -11.21
CA THR A 145 5.87 11.75 -12.06
C THR A 145 5.97 13.25 -12.31
N ASP A 146 5.66 13.66 -13.55
CA ASP A 146 5.55 15.08 -13.92
C ASP A 146 4.16 15.68 -13.66
N TYR A 147 3.22 14.88 -13.16
CA TYR A 147 1.87 15.33 -12.84
C TYR A 147 1.37 14.79 -11.51
N ALA A 148 1.65 15.56 -10.45
CA ALA A 148 1.09 15.38 -9.13
C ALA A 148 0.42 16.65 -8.61
N ARG A 149 -0.44 16.50 -7.61
CA ARG A 149 -1.03 17.61 -6.84
C ARG A 149 -0.51 17.60 -5.42
N ASP A 150 -0.43 18.78 -4.82
CA ASP A 150 0.07 18.94 -3.46
C ASP A 150 -1.01 19.46 -2.51
N ALA A 151 -1.56 18.56 -1.69
CA ALA A 151 -2.48 18.91 -0.62
C ALA A 151 -1.76 19.42 0.63
N THR A 152 -0.41 19.37 0.72
CA THR A 152 0.29 19.84 1.93
C THR A 152 0.16 21.35 2.17
N VAL A 153 -0.32 22.10 1.17
CA VAL A 153 -0.69 23.52 1.29
C VAL A 153 -1.98 23.73 2.08
N LEU A 154 -2.80 22.70 2.21
CA LEU A 154 -4.02 22.76 3.02
C LEU A 154 -3.66 22.67 4.50
N PRO A 155 -4.37 23.40 5.38
CA PRO A 155 -4.13 23.33 6.80
C PRO A 155 -4.53 21.93 7.34
N VAL A 156 -3.87 21.49 8.40
CA VAL A 156 -4.04 20.13 8.96
C VAL A 156 -5.45 19.83 9.50
N ASP A 157 -6.24 20.87 9.75
CA ASP A 157 -7.64 20.81 10.18
C ASP A 157 -8.64 20.87 9.01
N HIS A 158 -8.16 20.98 7.76
CA HIS A 158 -9.01 20.90 6.58
C HIS A 158 -9.71 19.53 6.51
N ALA A 159 -10.97 19.51 6.08
CA ALA A 159 -11.79 18.29 6.01
C ALA A 159 -11.21 17.11 5.19
N VAL A 160 -10.25 17.33 4.28
CA VAL A 160 -9.52 16.22 3.61
C VAL A 160 -8.65 15.40 4.57
N TYR A 161 -8.30 16.00 5.72
CA TYR A 161 -7.53 15.39 6.79
C TYR A 161 -8.40 14.86 7.93
N ASP A 162 -9.72 14.78 7.75
CA ASP A 162 -10.60 14.16 8.76
C ASP A 162 -10.09 12.74 9.09
N PRO A 163 -9.90 12.42 10.38
CA PRO A 163 -9.31 11.15 10.80
C PRO A 163 -10.25 9.95 10.66
N CYS A 164 -11.56 10.18 10.57
CA CYS A 164 -12.60 9.15 10.65
C CYS A 164 -13.52 9.13 9.42
N HIS A 165 -13.79 10.26 8.80
CA HIS A 165 -14.75 10.40 7.70
C HIS A 165 -14.05 10.81 6.41
N TYR A 166 -13.99 9.90 5.44
CA TYR A 166 -13.22 10.11 4.22
C TYR A 166 -14.02 10.73 3.07
N HIS A 167 -15.26 11.16 3.29
CA HIS A 167 -16.12 11.71 2.22
C HIS A 167 -15.45 12.83 1.40
N VAL A 168 -14.82 13.82 2.05
CA VAL A 168 -14.15 14.94 1.36
C VAL A 168 -12.89 14.46 0.63
N SER A 169 -12.08 13.63 1.28
CA SER A 169 -10.85 13.10 0.68
C SER A 169 -11.14 12.11 -0.46
N GLN A 170 -12.23 11.34 -0.38
CA GLN A 170 -12.69 10.45 -1.44
C GLN A 170 -13.18 11.25 -2.64
N ALA A 171 -13.96 12.31 -2.43
CA ALA A 171 -14.37 13.21 -3.49
C ALA A 171 -13.16 13.86 -4.19
N LEU A 172 -12.15 14.29 -3.41
CA LEU A 172 -10.88 14.79 -3.96
C LEU A 172 -10.17 13.71 -4.77
N GLY A 173 -10.03 12.50 -4.23
CA GLY A 173 -9.38 11.38 -4.92
C GLY A 173 -10.06 11.02 -6.24
N ALA A 174 -11.39 10.97 -6.26
CA ALA A 174 -12.17 10.72 -7.48
C ALA A 174 -11.94 11.80 -8.53
N ALA A 175 -11.94 13.08 -8.14
CA ALA A 175 -11.64 14.17 -9.06
C ALA A 175 -10.20 14.13 -9.60
N LEU A 176 -9.23 13.77 -8.77
CA LEU A 176 -7.84 13.61 -9.19
C LEU A 176 -7.68 12.44 -10.17
N LYS A 177 -8.35 11.30 -9.92
CA LYS A 177 -8.37 10.15 -10.82
C LYS A 177 -9.01 10.51 -12.17
N ASN A 178 -10.16 11.20 -12.16
CA ASN A 178 -10.85 11.66 -13.37
C ASN A 178 -10.03 12.69 -14.17
N ALA A 179 -9.21 13.49 -13.50
CA ALA A 179 -8.29 14.42 -14.13
C ALA A 179 -6.96 13.78 -14.58
N GLU A 180 -6.86 12.44 -14.55
CA GLU A 180 -5.66 11.65 -14.87
C GLU A 180 -4.40 12.13 -14.11
N CYS A 181 -4.58 12.63 -12.88
CA CYS A 181 -3.49 12.99 -11.99
C CYS A 181 -2.79 11.72 -11.50
N ALA A 182 -1.45 11.65 -11.61
CA ALA A 182 -0.74 10.44 -11.25
C ALA A 182 -0.59 10.27 -9.73
N ALA A 183 -0.42 11.37 -8.99
CA ALA A 183 -0.17 11.33 -7.55
C ALA A 183 -0.75 12.51 -6.78
N LEU A 184 -1.04 12.28 -5.51
CA LEU A 184 -1.32 13.31 -4.51
C LEU A 184 -0.28 13.26 -3.40
N ARG A 185 0.40 14.37 -3.12
CA ARG A 185 1.20 14.56 -1.90
C ARG A 185 0.33 15.15 -0.80
N TYR A 186 0.36 14.60 0.42
CA TYR A 186 -0.50 15.04 1.52
C TYR A 186 0.15 14.81 2.89
N HIS A 187 -0.29 15.54 3.93
CA HIS A 187 0.15 15.31 5.31
C HIS A 187 -0.38 13.98 5.86
N SER A 188 0.45 13.24 6.59
CA SER A 188 -0.05 12.09 7.36
C SER A 188 -0.96 12.59 8.49
N VAL A 189 -2.14 11.95 8.61
CA VAL A 189 -3.07 12.20 9.71
C VAL A 189 -2.64 11.44 10.98
N ARG A 190 -1.75 10.45 10.85
CA ARG A 190 -1.28 9.62 11.96
C ARG A 190 0.05 10.08 12.55
N ARG A 191 0.86 10.80 11.77
CA ARG A 191 2.15 11.34 12.23
C ARG A 191 2.32 12.79 11.81
N ARG A 192 2.20 13.70 12.79
CA ARG A 192 2.32 15.15 12.57
C ARG A 192 3.67 15.50 11.93
N GLY A 193 3.63 16.30 10.86
CA GLY A 193 4.81 16.77 10.13
C GLY A 193 5.36 15.76 9.11
N ALA A 194 4.81 14.54 9.06
CA ALA A 194 5.16 13.57 8.03
C ALA A 194 4.31 13.74 6.78
N VAL A 195 4.87 13.32 5.65
CA VAL A 195 4.23 13.39 4.33
C VAL A 195 3.98 11.98 3.79
N CYS A 196 2.89 11.83 3.07
CA CYS A 196 2.53 10.63 2.34
C CYS A 196 2.17 10.98 0.89
N TRP A 197 2.13 9.93 0.07
CA TRP A 197 1.69 9.98 -1.31
C TRP A 197 0.60 8.94 -1.57
N GLY A 198 -0.44 9.35 -2.29
CA GLY A 198 -1.43 8.48 -2.90
C GLY A 198 -1.20 8.46 -4.41
N LEU A 199 -0.77 7.33 -4.95
CA LEU A 199 -0.59 7.13 -6.39
C LEU A 199 -1.88 6.55 -6.99
N PHE A 200 -2.40 7.21 -8.02
CA PHE A 200 -3.64 6.82 -8.73
C PHE A 200 -3.38 5.95 -9.97
N THR A 201 -2.10 5.72 -10.28
CA THR A 201 -1.62 4.86 -11.35
C THR A 201 -0.24 4.30 -10.97
N PRO A 202 0.10 3.05 -11.35
CA PRO A 202 1.42 2.49 -11.09
C PRO A 202 2.47 2.94 -12.13
N ALA A 203 2.09 3.65 -13.19
CA ALA A 203 2.97 3.99 -14.31
C ALA A 203 4.27 4.73 -13.92
N GLY A 204 4.22 5.53 -12.86
CA GLY A 204 5.38 6.28 -12.35
C GLY A 204 6.29 5.48 -11.41
N VAL A 205 5.93 4.25 -11.04
CA VAL A 205 6.73 3.43 -10.12
C VAL A 205 7.92 2.84 -10.85
N THR A 206 9.12 3.06 -10.32
CA THR A 206 10.38 2.60 -10.91
C THR A 206 10.97 1.38 -10.20
N GLY A 207 10.46 1.04 -9.01
CA GLY A 207 10.81 -0.19 -8.32
C GLY A 207 10.17 -0.32 -6.95
N VAL A 208 9.92 -1.56 -6.54
CA VAL A 208 9.47 -1.92 -5.19
C VAL A 208 10.36 -3.02 -4.66
N ARG A 209 11.02 -2.77 -3.53
CA ARG A 209 11.96 -3.72 -2.92
C ARG A 209 11.58 -3.98 -1.47
N GLN A 210 11.53 -5.24 -1.08
CA GLN A 210 11.39 -5.59 0.33
C GLN A 210 12.66 -5.19 1.09
N CYS A 211 12.50 -4.39 2.14
CA CYS A 211 13.62 -3.83 2.90
C CYS A 211 13.70 -4.34 4.35
N ALA A 212 12.60 -4.82 4.92
CA ALA A 212 12.55 -5.28 6.31
C ALA A 212 11.32 -6.17 6.60
N HIS A 213 11.34 -6.84 7.76
CA HIS A 213 10.15 -7.41 8.37
C HIS A 213 9.87 -6.69 9.69
N TYR A 214 8.59 -6.52 9.97
CA TYR A 214 8.12 -5.93 11.22
C TYR A 214 7.11 -6.86 11.87
N GLU A 215 6.94 -6.72 13.17
CA GLU A 215 5.87 -7.36 13.92
C GLU A 215 5.09 -6.34 14.72
N MET A 216 3.80 -6.60 14.86
CA MET A 216 2.90 -5.88 15.76
C MET A 216 2.25 -6.87 16.70
N MET A 217 2.25 -6.54 17.99
CA MET A 217 1.65 -7.35 19.05
C MET A 217 0.37 -6.71 19.52
N TRP A 218 -0.71 -7.48 19.54
CA TRP A 218 -2.02 -7.07 20.03
C TRP A 218 -2.34 -7.82 21.32
N ASP A 219 -2.80 -7.12 22.35
CA ASP A 219 -3.07 -7.68 23.68
C ASP A 219 -4.55 -8.05 23.93
N GLY A 220 -5.42 -7.82 22.95
CA GLY A 220 -6.87 -7.91 23.10
C GLY A 220 -7.59 -6.57 23.12
N GLN A 221 -6.87 -5.45 23.28
CA GLN A 221 -7.45 -4.09 23.34
C GLN A 221 -6.68 -3.05 22.50
N ALA A 222 -5.36 -3.15 22.43
CA ALA A 222 -4.49 -2.24 21.68
C ALA A 222 -3.26 -2.97 21.10
N ILE A 223 -2.62 -2.34 20.11
CA ILE A 223 -1.27 -2.74 19.70
C ILE A 223 -0.31 -2.23 20.76
N THR A 224 0.38 -3.17 21.42
CA THR A 224 1.26 -2.89 22.56
C THR A 224 2.73 -2.78 22.17
N SER A 225 3.13 -3.36 21.03
CA SER A 225 4.50 -3.32 20.57
C SER A 225 4.58 -3.38 19.05
N ILE A 226 5.52 -2.62 18.50
CA ILE A 226 5.94 -2.66 17.11
C ILE A 226 7.44 -2.90 17.08
N GLY A 227 7.87 -4.02 16.50
CA GLY A 227 9.28 -4.44 16.48
C GLY A 227 9.78 -4.69 15.06
N LYS A 228 11.05 -4.40 14.78
CA LYS A 228 11.72 -4.86 13.56
C LYS A 228 12.25 -6.27 13.81
N ILE A 229 11.87 -7.22 12.95
CA ILE A 229 12.36 -8.59 13.05
C ILE A 229 13.76 -8.64 12.45
N THR A 230 14.76 -8.82 13.31
CA THR A 230 16.13 -9.14 12.88
C THR A 230 16.24 -10.67 12.86
N LEU A 231 16.51 -11.25 11.69
CA LEU A 231 16.86 -12.67 11.60
C LEU A 231 18.21 -12.87 12.30
N THR A 232 18.19 -13.17 13.60
CA THR A 232 19.38 -13.67 14.28
C THR A 232 19.71 -15.04 13.68
N LYS A 233 20.87 -15.12 13.02
CA LYS A 233 21.43 -16.39 12.52
C LYS A 233 21.43 -17.38 13.70
N PRO A 234 20.84 -18.58 13.58
CA PRO A 234 20.89 -19.55 14.66
C PRO A 234 22.35 -19.83 15.00
N ALA A 235 22.67 -19.82 16.30
CA ALA A 235 24.01 -20.15 16.77
C ALA A 235 24.45 -21.49 16.18
N PRO A 236 25.70 -21.63 15.69
CA PRO A 236 26.19 -22.89 15.18
C PRO A 236 26.00 -23.97 16.26
N ARG A 237 25.31 -25.07 15.91
CA ARG A 237 25.18 -26.21 16.82
C ARG A 237 26.59 -26.64 17.25
N PRO A 238 26.84 -26.89 18.54
CA PRO A 238 28.11 -27.45 18.97
C PRO A 238 28.32 -28.75 18.20
N ARG A 239 29.48 -28.88 17.53
CA ARG A 239 29.90 -30.15 16.95
C ARG A 239 30.03 -31.12 18.13
N ASN A 240 29.14 -32.11 18.21
CA ASN A 240 29.36 -33.25 19.09
C ASN A 240 30.68 -33.89 18.69
N GLY A 241 31.71 -33.67 19.50
CA GLY A 241 32.96 -34.41 19.41
C GLY A 241 32.64 -35.88 19.61
N ARG A 242 32.93 -36.69 18.59
CA ARG A 242 33.06 -38.14 18.77
C ARG A 242 34.24 -38.37 19.72
N LEU A 243 33.93 -38.79 20.94
CA LEU A 243 34.81 -39.61 21.76
C LEU A 243 34.58 -41.07 21.31
N GLY A 244 35.66 -41.78 21.02
CA GLY A 244 35.67 -43.22 20.70
C GLY A 244 35.93 -43.52 19.24
#